data_AF-C0L8U8-F1
#
_entry.id   AF-C0L8U8-F1
#
_cell.length_a   1.000
_cell.length_b   1.000
_cell.length_c   1.000
_cell.angle_alpha   90.00
_cell.angle_beta   90.00
_cell.angle_gamma   90.00
#
_symmetry.space_group_name_H-M   'P 1'
#
loop_
_entity.id
_entity.type
_entity.pdbx_description
1 polymer ?
#
loop_
_entity_poly.entity_id
_entity_poly.type
_entity_poly.pdbx_seq_one_letter_code
_entity_poly.pdbx_strand_id
1 'polypeptide(L)'
;PNHPLSNSKHLCSICGDRASGKHYGVYSCEGCKGFFKRTVRKDLTYACREDRQCLIDKRQRNRCQYCRYQKCLQMGMKREAVQEERQRNKEKGEMDMDATSGGQGDMPIDR
;
A
#
# COMPACT_ATOMS: atom_id res chain seq x y z
N PRO A 1 -25.00 20.31 20.88
CA PRO A 1 -23.79 20.88 20.24
C PRO A 1 -23.80 20.60 18.73
N ASN A 2 -24.59 21.39 18.00
CA ASN A 2 -24.63 21.37 16.53
C ASN A 2 -23.43 22.18 16.01
N HIS A 3 -22.52 21.56 15.27
CA HIS A 3 -21.34 22.21 14.69
C HIS A 3 -21.66 22.66 13.25
N PRO A 4 -21.79 23.97 12.96
CA PRO A 4 -22.38 24.45 11.72
C PRO A 4 -21.34 24.71 10.62
N LEU A 5 -20.55 23.72 10.20
CA LEU A 5 -19.57 23.86 9.08
C LEU A 5 -19.36 22.58 8.24
N SER A 6 -20.41 21.77 8.05
CA SER A 6 -20.37 20.59 7.18
C SER A 6 -20.40 20.93 5.68
N ASN A 7 -19.48 21.79 5.19
CA ASN A 7 -19.25 21.97 3.74
C ASN A 7 -17.89 22.57 3.32
N SER A 8 -16.93 22.76 4.23
CA SER A 8 -15.55 23.07 3.83
C SER A 8 -14.90 21.81 3.25
N LYS A 9 -14.90 21.65 1.92
CA LYS A 9 -14.21 20.54 1.23
C LYS A 9 -12.70 20.64 1.53
N HIS A 10 -12.21 19.91 2.52
CA HIS A 10 -10.80 19.88 2.86
C HIS A 10 -9.94 19.50 1.63
N LEU A 11 -8.79 20.13 1.49
CA LEU A 11 -7.81 19.81 0.45
C LEU A 11 -6.80 18.78 0.98
N CYS A 12 -6.25 18.00 0.05
CA CYS A 12 -5.21 17.04 0.33
C CYS A 12 -3.92 17.78 0.68
N SER A 13 -3.47 17.62 1.92
CA SER A 13 -2.28 18.30 2.46
C SER A 13 -0.99 17.95 1.69
N ILE A 14 -1.01 16.89 0.88
CA ILE A 14 0.15 16.41 0.13
C ILE A 14 0.19 17.05 -1.27
N CYS A 15 -0.92 17.07 -2.00
CA CYS A 15 -0.91 17.44 -3.43
C CYS A 15 -1.95 18.51 -3.83
N GLY A 16 -2.72 19.04 -2.87
CA GLY A 16 -3.74 20.06 -3.11
C GLY A 16 -5.02 19.57 -3.81
N ASP A 17 -5.11 18.30 -4.21
CA ASP A 17 -6.34 17.71 -4.75
C ASP A 17 -7.46 17.63 -3.68
N ARG A 18 -8.71 17.40 -4.08
CA ARG A 18 -9.83 17.29 -3.12
C ARG A 18 -9.59 16.12 -2.16
N ALA A 19 -9.62 16.38 -0.85
CA ALA A 19 -9.52 15.31 0.14
C ALA A 19 -10.84 14.53 0.21
N SER A 20 -10.73 13.22 0.41
CA SER A 20 -11.88 12.35 0.71
C SER A 20 -12.13 12.21 2.21
N GLY A 21 -11.18 12.66 3.04
CA GLY A 21 -11.24 12.57 4.50
C GLY A 21 -9.85 12.54 5.12
N LYS A 22 -9.77 12.22 6.42
CA LYS A 22 -8.51 11.93 7.11
C LYS A 22 -8.07 10.49 6.82
N HIS A 23 -6.85 10.31 6.34
CA HIS A 23 -6.22 9.00 6.15
C HIS A 23 -4.84 9.02 6.78
N TYR A 24 -4.55 8.01 7.60
CA TYR A 24 -3.27 7.88 8.31
C TYR A 24 -2.87 9.12 9.12
N GLY A 25 -3.86 9.85 9.66
CA GLY A 25 -3.65 11.05 10.50
C GLY A 25 -3.84 12.40 9.79
N VAL A 26 -3.92 12.44 8.46
CA VAL A 26 -3.90 13.70 7.69
C VAL A 26 -5.04 13.76 6.67
N TYR A 27 -5.60 14.95 6.39
CA TYR A 27 -6.52 15.10 5.26
C TYR A 27 -5.80 14.85 3.94
N SER A 28 -6.24 13.83 3.21
CA SER A 28 -5.63 13.44 1.93
C SER A 28 -6.66 12.96 0.91
N CYS A 29 -6.29 13.02 -0.37
CA CYS A 29 -7.06 12.42 -1.46
C CYS A 29 -6.80 10.89 -1.53
N GLU A 30 -7.66 10.16 -2.23
CA GLU A 30 -7.51 8.70 -2.43
C GLU A 30 -6.17 8.32 -3.08
N GLY A 31 -5.66 9.17 -3.98
CA GLY A 31 -4.36 8.95 -4.62
C GLY A 31 -3.18 8.92 -3.65
N CYS A 32 -3.11 9.84 -2.68
CA CYS A 32 -2.02 9.90 -1.70
C CYS A 32 -2.20 8.86 -0.59
N LYS A 33 -3.45 8.59 -0.17
CA LYS A 33 -3.80 7.46 0.70
C LYS A 33 -3.29 6.13 0.12
N GLY A 34 -3.66 5.82 -1.12
CA GLY A 34 -3.28 4.56 -1.76
C GLY A 34 -1.78 4.45 -2.01
N PHE A 35 -1.13 5.56 -2.37
CA PHE A 35 0.32 5.62 -2.50
C PHE A 35 1.01 5.28 -1.17
N PHE A 36 0.69 6.00 -0.09
CA PHE A 36 1.28 5.79 1.23
C PHE A 36 1.08 4.35 1.72
N LYS A 37 -0.14 3.81 1.60
CA LYS A 37 -0.45 2.42 1.95
C LYS A 37 0.45 1.41 1.24
N ARG A 38 0.63 1.55 -0.08
CA ARG A 38 1.46 0.63 -0.86
C ARG A 38 2.94 0.76 -0.51
N THR A 39 3.41 1.99 -0.32
CA THR A 39 4.79 2.25 0.09
C THR A 39 5.10 1.59 1.42
N VAL A 40 4.23 1.76 2.42
CA VAL A 40 4.45 1.18 3.75
C VAL A 40 4.33 -0.35 3.75
N ARG A 41 3.30 -0.93 3.12
CA ARG A 41 3.09 -2.40 3.13
C ARG A 41 4.17 -3.20 2.41
N LYS A 42 4.69 -2.65 1.32
CA LYS A 42 5.73 -3.30 0.52
C LYS A 42 7.13 -2.83 0.92
N ASP A 43 7.24 -2.06 2.01
CA ASP A 43 8.45 -1.38 2.48
C ASP A 43 9.30 -0.78 1.36
N LEU A 44 8.63 -0.05 0.44
CA LEU A 44 9.27 0.46 -0.76
C LEU A 44 10.17 1.63 -0.42
N THR A 45 11.42 1.53 -0.85
CA THR A 45 12.38 2.64 -0.83
C THR A 45 12.45 3.27 -2.22
N TYR A 46 12.39 4.60 -2.26
CA TYR A 46 12.47 5.36 -3.51
C TYR A 46 13.74 6.23 -3.52
N ALA A 47 14.27 6.51 -4.71
CA ALA A 47 15.31 7.50 -4.93
C ALA A 47 14.75 8.72 -5.67
N CYS A 48 15.16 9.92 -5.27
CA CYS A 48 14.95 11.11 -6.09
C CYS A 48 15.98 11.13 -7.23
N ARG A 49 15.60 11.64 -8.40
CA ARG A 49 16.50 11.85 -9.54
C ARG A 49 16.99 13.29 -9.67
N GLU A 50 16.49 14.16 -8.79
CA GLU A 50 16.75 15.60 -8.74
C GLU A 50 17.22 15.95 -7.30
N ASP A 51 17.11 17.22 -6.89
CA ASP A 51 17.60 17.73 -5.59
C ASP A 51 16.69 17.44 -4.38
N ARG A 52 15.89 16.36 -4.42
CA ARG A 52 14.97 15.97 -3.32
C ARG A 52 13.91 17.04 -2.95
N GLN A 53 13.70 18.03 -3.81
CA GLN A 53 12.75 19.14 -3.64
C GLN A 53 11.66 19.18 -4.72
N CYS A 54 11.33 18.04 -5.33
CA CYS A 54 10.33 18.00 -6.40
C CYS A 54 8.96 18.50 -5.92
N LEU A 55 8.34 19.38 -6.70
CA LEU A 55 7.01 19.91 -6.42
C LEU A 55 5.94 18.79 -6.49
N ILE A 56 5.12 18.70 -5.43
CA ILE A 56 4.03 17.72 -5.34
C ILE A 56 2.69 18.45 -5.40
N ASP A 57 2.08 18.45 -6.59
CA ASP A 57 0.74 18.95 -6.86
C ASP A 57 -0.15 17.86 -7.51
N LYS A 58 -1.42 18.16 -7.79
CA LYS A 58 -2.37 17.21 -8.39
C LYS A 58 -1.89 16.64 -9.72
N ARG A 59 -1.24 17.45 -10.57
CA ARG A 59 -0.83 17.10 -11.94
C ARG A 59 0.45 16.27 -11.95
N GLN A 60 1.44 16.63 -11.12
CA GLN A 60 2.79 16.05 -11.18
C GLN A 60 3.22 15.25 -9.94
N ARG A 61 2.32 14.98 -8.98
CA ARG A 61 2.61 14.11 -7.81
C ARG A 61 3.19 12.73 -8.14
N ASN A 62 3.06 12.24 -9.38
CA ASN A 62 3.64 10.95 -9.80
C ASN A 62 5.07 11.07 -10.36
N ARG A 63 5.58 12.28 -10.63
CA ARG A 63 6.91 12.50 -11.20
C ARG A 63 8.04 12.01 -10.30
N CYS A 64 7.90 12.17 -8.98
CA CYS A 64 8.88 11.71 -8.02
C CYS A 64 8.21 11.04 -6.81
N GLN A 65 8.36 9.72 -6.72
CA GLN A 65 7.82 8.93 -5.60
C GLN A 65 8.54 9.24 -4.29
N TYR A 66 9.86 9.47 -4.32
CA TYR A 66 10.63 9.85 -3.13
C TYR A 66 10.07 11.13 -2.49
N CYS A 67 10.02 12.24 -3.23
CA CYS A 67 9.54 13.52 -2.70
C CYS A 67 8.07 13.44 -2.27
N ARG A 68 7.25 12.67 -2.99
CA ARG A 68 5.85 12.44 -2.58
C ARG A 68 5.76 11.73 -1.24
N TYR A 69 6.56 10.68 -1.03
CA TYR A 69 6.56 9.92 0.23
C TYR A 69 7.13 10.75 1.38
N GLN A 70 8.22 11.47 1.15
CA GLN A 70 8.78 12.41 2.13
C GLN A 70 7.75 13.47 2.54
N LYS A 71 7.02 14.05 1.58
CA LYS A 71 5.95 15.00 1.88
C LYS A 71 4.80 14.36 2.66
N CYS A 72 4.45 13.09 2.39
CA CYS A 72 3.48 12.38 3.22
C CYS A 72 3.92 12.32 4.68
N LEU A 73 5.18 11.93 4.95
CA LEU A 73 5.74 11.86 6.29
C LEU A 73 5.81 13.25 6.95
N GLN A 74 6.31 14.26 6.23
CA GLN A 74 6.42 15.63 6.70
C GLN A 74 5.06 16.24 7.10
N MET A 75 4.00 15.93 6.36
CA MET A 75 2.65 16.37 6.70
C MET A 75 1.98 15.55 7.81
N GLY A 76 2.65 14.52 8.34
CA GLY A 76 2.21 13.74 9.49
C GLY A 76 1.47 12.45 9.17
N MET A 77 1.64 11.87 7.97
CA MET A 77 1.11 10.52 7.71
C MET A 77 1.87 9.47 8.52
N LYS A 78 1.13 8.70 9.33
CA LYS A 78 1.63 7.72 10.29
C LYS A 78 1.81 6.34 9.65
N ARG A 79 3.04 5.80 9.64
CA ARG A 79 3.34 4.47 9.08
C ARG A 79 2.63 3.38 9.88
N GLU A 80 2.62 3.52 11.20
CA GLU A 80 1.98 2.62 12.16
C GLU A 80 0.45 2.55 12.02
N ALA A 81 -0.18 3.55 11.38
CA ALA A 81 -1.61 3.53 11.07
C ALA A 81 -1.96 2.62 9.86
N VAL A 82 -0.95 2.10 9.15
CA VAL A 82 -1.16 1.15 8.05
C VAL A 82 -1.19 -0.27 8.61
N GLN A 83 -2.38 -0.84 8.74
CA GLN A 83 -2.56 -2.23 9.15
C GLN A 83 -1.95 -3.19 8.12
N GLU A 84 -1.46 -4.34 8.60
CA GLU A 84 -1.00 -5.46 7.78
C GLU A 84 -2.11 -6.00 6.86
N GLU A 85 -1.73 -6.82 5.88
CA GLU A 85 -2.72 -7.45 5.01
C GLU A 85 -3.63 -8.36 5.82
N ARG A 86 -4.95 -8.26 5.60
CA ARG A 86 -5.87 -9.28 6.11
C ARG A 86 -5.55 -10.56 5.38
N GLN A 87 -4.93 -11.51 6.07
CA GLN A 87 -4.81 -12.87 5.58
C GLN A 87 -6.22 -13.39 5.35
N ARG A 88 -6.64 -13.50 4.08
CA ARG A 88 -7.80 -14.30 3.73
C ARG A 88 -7.33 -15.74 3.95
N ASN A 89 -7.90 -16.44 4.93
CA ASN A 89 -7.64 -17.85 5.17
C ASN A 89 -7.73 -18.59 3.83
N LYS A 90 -6.59 -18.83 3.19
CA LYS A 90 -6.44 -19.92 2.23
C LYS A 90 -6.18 -21.10 3.14
N GLU A 91 -7.25 -21.82 3.45
CA GLU A 91 -7.13 -23.11 4.11
C GLU A 91 -6.04 -23.91 3.40
N LYS A 92 -5.06 -24.32 4.20
CA LYS A 92 -3.94 -25.14 3.79
C LYS A 92 -4.48 -26.47 3.28
N GLY A 93 -4.47 -26.67 1.97
CA GLY A 93 -4.52 -28.00 1.37
C GLY A 93 -3.13 -28.61 1.37
N GLU A 94 -2.56 -28.86 2.55
CA GLU A 94 -1.39 -29.72 2.73
C GLU A 94 -1.89 -30.95 3.50
N MET A 95 -2.38 -31.95 2.77
CA MET A 95 -2.54 -33.29 3.33
C MET A 95 -1.21 -34.02 3.12
N ASP A 96 -0.46 -34.12 4.20
CA ASP A 96 0.64 -35.06 4.39
C ASP A 96 0.13 -36.47 4.02
N MET A 97 0.66 -37.07 2.96
CA MET A 97 0.53 -38.50 2.70
C MET A 97 1.88 -39.13 2.97
N ASP A 98 2.14 -39.46 4.24
CA ASP A 98 3.09 -40.50 4.59
C ASP A 98 2.48 -41.84 4.17
N ALA A 99 3.06 -42.45 3.14
CA ALA A 99 2.80 -43.82 2.76
C ALA A 99 4.14 -44.54 2.63
N THR A 100 4.65 -45.01 3.76
CA THR A 100 5.75 -45.96 3.81
C THR A 100 5.25 -47.34 3.35
N SER A 101 5.66 -47.82 2.17
CA SER A 101 6.15 -49.21 1.91
C SER A 101 6.09 -49.66 0.44
N GLY A 102 7.25 -50.02 -0.12
CA GLY A 102 7.46 -51.28 -0.86
C GLY A 102 7.02 -51.40 -2.33
N GLY A 103 7.99 -51.68 -3.22
CA GLY A 103 7.75 -52.44 -4.45
C GLY A 103 8.41 -51.90 -5.71
N GLN A 104 9.59 -52.44 -6.06
CA GLN A 104 10.10 -52.43 -7.43
C GLN A 104 9.16 -53.24 -8.34
N GLY A 105 8.94 -52.77 -9.56
CA GLY A 105 8.21 -53.52 -10.58
C GLY A 105 8.30 -52.86 -11.96
N ASP A 106 9.12 -53.46 -12.83
CA ASP A 106 9.19 -53.34 -14.29
C ASP A 106 7.92 -52.84 -14.99
N MET A 107 8.08 -51.93 -15.96
CA MET A 107 7.08 -51.71 -17.02
C MET A 107 7.43 -52.59 -18.23
N PRO A 108 6.64 -53.63 -18.56
CA PRO A 108 6.76 -54.30 -19.85
C PRO A 108 6.17 -53.44 -20.96
N ILE A 109 6.96 -53.24 -22.03
CA ILE A 109 6.50 -52.77 -23.34
C ILE A 109 5.88 -53.97 -24.05
N ASP A 110 4.61 -53.87 -24.47
CA ASP A 110 4.12 -54.43 -25.74
C ASP A 110 2.63 -54.12 -25.97
N ARG A 111 2.32 -53.30 -26.98
CA ARG A 111 1.72 -53.71 -28.28
C ARG A 111 1.36 -52.51 -29.15
#